data_AF-A0A353VU65-F1
#
_entry.id   AF-A0A353VU65-F1
#
_cell.length_a   1.000
_cell.length_b   1.000
_cell.length_c   1.000
_cell.angle_alpha   90.00
_cell.angle_beta   90.00
_cell.angle_gamma   90.00
#
_symmetry.space_group_name_H-M   'P 1'
#
loop_
_entity.id
_entity.type
_entity.pdbx_description
1 polymer ?
#
loop_
_entity_poly.entity_id
_entity_poly.type
_entity_poly.pdbx_seq_one_letter_code
_entity_poly.pdbx_strand_id
1 'polypeptide(L)'
;MLRVAFCIFLMLLSAVTVAARERYALLVGIGKYPAESGWSRIHGDNDVRIVREFLLGKGMKGECIETITNDSATKRRILSALERLAKTVGKGDVIYIHFSGHGQQV
;
A
#
# COMPACT_ATOMS: atom_id res chain seq x y z
N MET A 1 42.48 -18.09 -22.12
CA MET A 1 41.07 -18.45 -22.37
C MET A 1 40.29 -18.68 -21.08
N LEU A 2 40.80 -19.46 -20.11
CA LEU A 2 40.10 -19.74 -18.84
C LEU A 2 39.75 -18.49 -17.99
N ARG A 3 40.65 -17.50 -17.91
CA ARG A 3 40.40 -16.24 -17.19
C ARG A 3 39.27 -15.40 -17.81
N VAL A 4 39.18 -15.38 -19.14
CA VAL A 4 38.13 -14.64 -19.87
C VAL A 4 36.77 -15.32 -19.68
N ALA A 5 36.74 -16.66 -19.74
CA ALA A 5 35.53 -17.43 -19.47
C ALA A 5 35.02 -17.24 -18.02
N PHE A 6 35.93 -17.15 -17.05
CA PHE A 6 35.58 -16.88 -15.65
C PHE A 6 35.00 -15.47 -15.44
N CYS A 7 35.57 -14.44 -16.09
CA CYS A 7 35.02 -13.09 -16.04
C CYS A 7 33.63 -12.99 -16.69
N ILE A 8 33.41 -13.67 -17.82
CA ILE A 8 32.10 -13.74 -18.49
C ILE A 8 31.08 -14.45 -17.58
N PHE A 9 31.47 -15.54 -16.92
CA PHE A 9 30.61 -16.25 -15.98
C PHE A 9 30.20 -15.38 -14.78
N LEU A 10 31.12 -14.59 -14.21
CA LEU A 10 30.81 -13.65 -13.12
C LEU A 10 29.85 -12.53 -13.55
N MET A 11 30.01 -11.97 -14.76
CA MET A 11 29.08 -10.97 -15.31
C MET A 11 27.67 -11.55 -15.53
N LEU A 12 27.58 -12.80 -15.99
CA LEU A 12 26.30 -13.49 -16.18
C LEU A 12 25.62 -13.79 -14.84
N LEU A 13 26.38 -14.08 -13.77
CA LEU A 13 25.83 -14.29 -12.43
C LEU A 13 25.23 -13.00 -11.83
N SER A 14 25.84 -11.84 -12.08
CA SER A 14 25.30 -10.54 -11.64
C SER A 14 24.04 -10.10 -12.38
N ALA A 15 23.73 -10.72 -13.53
CA ALA A 15 22.52 -10.43 -14.29
C ALA A 15 21.27 -11.13 -13.73
N VAL A 16 21.41 -11.98 -12.69
CA VAL A 16 20.27 -12.52 -11.94
C VAL A 16 19.72 -11.40 -11.07
N THR A 17 18.81 -10.61 -11.65
CA THR A 17 18.05 -9.62 -10.90
C THR A 17 17.08 -10.35 -9.98
N VAL A 18 17.40 -10.39 -8.69
CA VAL A 18 16.35 -10.64 -7.68
C VAL A 18 15.38 -9.48 -7.83
N ALA A 19 14.11 -9.78 -8.16
CA ALA A 19 13.07 -8.78 -8.20
C ALA A 19 13.10 -8.00 -6.88
N ALA A 20 13.34 -6.69 -6.96
CA ALA A 20 13.47 -5.85 -5.78
C ALA A 20 12.16 -5.94 -4.99
N ARG A 21 12.26 -6.20 -3.68
CA ARG A 21 11.13 -6.22 -2.76
C ARG A 21 10.45 -4.85 -2.76
N GLU A 22 9.22 -4.78 -3.23
CA GLU A 22 8.45 -3.53 -3.24
C GLU A 22 7.58 -3.44 -1.97
N ARG A 23 7.17 -2.21 -1.64
CA ARG A 23 6.30 -1.96 -0.48
C ARG A 23 5.02 -1.27 -0.95
N TYR A 24 3.88 -1.88 -0.66
CA TYR A 24 2.56 -1.36 -1.03
C TYR A 24 1.76 -0.96 0.21
N ALA A 25 0.99 0.10 0.09
CA ALA A 25 0.09 0.55 1.13
C ALA A 25 -1.32 0.84 0.61
N LEU A 26 -2.32 0.39 1.37
CA LEU A 26 -3.71 0.81 1.21
C LEU A 26 -4.15 1.53 2.47
N LEU A 27 -4.45 2.83 2.33
CA LEU A 27 -4.83 3.71 3.44
C LEU A 27 -6.30 4.10 3.28
N VAL A 28 -7.13 3.69 4.25
CA VAL A 28 -8.56 3.97 4.29
C VAL A 28 -8.88 4.81 5.51
N GLY A 29 -9.52 5.97 5.31
CA GLY A 29 -9.79 6.93 6.39
C GLY A 29 -11.13 7.60 6.25
N ILE A 30 -12.04 7.38 7.20
CA ILE A 30 -13.35 8.03 7.20
C ILE A 30 -13.43 8.94 8.42
N GLY A 31 -13.44 10.25 8.17
CA GLY A 31 -13.65 11.25 9.22
C GLY A 31 -15.08 11.80 9.24
N LYS A 32 -15.71 11.87 8.06
CA LYS A 32 -17.06 12.41 7.86
C LYS A 32 -18.02 11.28 7.53
N TYR A 33 -19.09 11.18 8.32
CA TYR A 33 -20.15 10.20 8.15
C TYR A 33 -21.47 10.90 7.84
N PRO A 34 -22.38 10.29 7.06
CA PRO A 34 -23.73 10.81 6.86
C PRO A 34 -24.47 10.94 8.18
N ALA A 35 -25.28 11.99 8.35
CA ALA A 35 -25.96 12.28 9.62
C ALA A 35 -26.91 11.14 10.04
N GLU A 36 -27.56 10.51 9.08
CA GLU A 36 -28.46 9.36 9.25
C GLU A 36 -27.77 8.10 9.76
N SER A 37 -26.43 8.04 9.70
CA SER A 37 -25.69 6.88 10.17
C SER A 37 -25.59 6.80 11.70
N GLY A 38 -25.88 7.88 12.43
CA GLY A 38 -25.72 7.98 13.88
C GLY A 38 -24.25 8.03 14.36
N TRP A 39 -23.28 7.94 13.45
CA TRP A 39 -21.87 8.01 13.78
C TRP A 39 -21.39 9.45 13.99
N SER A 40 -20.67 9.67 15.08
CA SER A 40 -20.02 10.95 15.33
C SER A 40 -18.88 11.19 14.35
N ARG A 41 -18.62 12.46 14.03
CA ARG A 41 -17.43 12.84 13.25
C ARG A 41 -16.16 12.47 14.01
N ILE A 42 -15.20 11.89 13.30
CA ILE A 42 -13.86 11.58 13.80
C ILE A 42 -12.81 12.11 12.80
N HIS A 43 -11.53 11.83 13.03
CA HIS A 43 -10.42 12.36 12.25
C HIS A 43 -9.69 11.31 11.40
N GLY A 44 -10.39 10.24 10.99
CA GLY A 44 -9.75 9.14 10.24
C GLY A 44 -9.16 9.55 8.89
N ASP A 45 -9.72 10.58 8.24
CA ASP A 45 -9.14 11.18 7.03
C ASP A 45 -7.83 11.93 7.31
N ASN A 46 -7.70 12.56 8.48
CA ASN A 46 -6.46 13.19 8.92
C ASN A 46 -5.39 12.16 9.31
N ASP A 47 -5.77 11.04 9.93
CA ASP A 47 -4.83 9.94 10.25
C ASP A 47 -4.18 9.40 8.98
N VAL A 48 -4.99 9.19 7.93
CA VAL A 48 -4.50 8.78 6.60
C VAL A 48 -3.48 9.77 6.04
N ARG A 49 -3.71 11.08 6.17
CA ARG A 49 -2.74 12.11 5.75
C ARG A 49 -1.41 11.95 6.50
N ILE A 50 -1.45 11.81 7.82
CA ILE A 50 -0.25 11.66 8.66
C ILE A 50 0.52 10.38 8.29
N VAL A 51 -0.19 9.26 8.17
CA VAL A 51 0.40 7.96 7.82
C VAL A 51 1.01 8.00 6.42
N ARG A 52 0.32 8.61 5.44
CA ARG A 52 0.84 8.76 4.08
C ARG A 52 2.17 9.52 4.08
N GLU A 53 2.24 10.67 4.73
CA GLU A 53 3.47 11.46 4.80
C GLU A 53 4.59 10.72 5.54
N PHE A 54 4.26 9.97 6.58
CA PHE A 54 5.23 9.09 7.26
C PHE A 54 5.79 8.03 6.30
N LEU A 55 4.95 7.33 5.53
CA LEU A 55 5.38 6.29 4.60
C LEU A 55 6.25 6.86 3.48
N LEU A 56 5.87 8.03 2.93
CA LEU A 56 6.71 8.75 1.96
C LEU A 56 8.06 9.13 2.56
N GLY A 57 8.08 9.66 3.79
CA GLY A 57 9.31 9.98 4.52
C GLY A 57 10.20 8.76 4.82
N LYS A 58 9.64 7.54 4.80
CA LYS A 58 10.38 6.26 4.87
C LYS A 58 10.78 5.72 3.49
N GLY A 59 10.69 6.55 2.45
CA GLY A 59 11.10 6.24 1.08
C GLY A 59 10.15 5.29 0.35
N MET A 60 8.89 5.16 0.79
CA MET A 60 7.89 4.42 0.03
C MET A 60 7.51 5.25 -1.21
N LYS A 61 7.39 4.59 -2.36
CA LYS A 61 7.00 5.25 -3.60
C LYS A 61 5.54 5.69 -3.53
N GLY A 62 5.26 6.91 -3.96
CA GLY A 62 3.90 7.46 -3.94
C GLY A 62 2.92 6.64 -4.79
N GLU A 63 3.37 6.07 -5.91
CA GLU A 63 2.55 5.19 -6.75
C GLU A 63 2.17 3.86 -6.08
N CYS A 64 2.90 3.46 -5.02
CA CYS A 64 2.61 2.24 -4.26
C CYS A 64 1.67 2.50 -3.07
N ILE A 65 1.20 3.74 -2.88
CA ILE A 65 0.29 4.12 -1.79
C ILE A 65 -1.07 4.51 -2.38
N GLU A 66 -2.06 3.62 -2.26
CA GLU A 66 -3.44 3.95 -2.56
C GLU A 66 -4.13 4.55 -1.32
N THR A 67 -4.83 5.68 -1.51
CA THR A 67 -5.56 6.36 -0.43
C THR A 67 -7.04 6.51 -0.78
N ILE A 68 -7.90 6.16 0.18
CA ILE A 68 -9.36 6.20 0.05
C ILE A 68 -9.93 6.90 1.28
N THR A 69 -10.57 8.05 1.12
CA THR A 69 -11.11 8.82 2.25
C THR A 69 -12.57 9.24 2.09
N ASN A 70 -13.24 9.46 3.23
CA ASN A 70 -14.58 10.03 3.36
C ASN A 70 -15.60 9.42 2.37
N ASP A 71 -16.35 10.24 1.62
CA ASP A 71 -17.41 9.80 0.70
C ASP A 71 -16.95 8.79 -0.34
N SER A 72 -15.65 8.77 -0.65
CA SER A 72 -15.10 7.80 -1.58
C SER A 72 -14.82 6.43 -0.94
N ALA A 73 -14.75 6.34 0.40
CA ALA A 73 -14.54 5.12 1.19
C ALA A 73 -15.77 4.21 1.25
N THR A 74 -16.41 4.03 0.11
CA THR A 74 -17.51 3.07 -0.06
C THR A 74 -17.00 1.63 0.03
N LYS A 75 -17.85 0.72 0.51
CA LYS A 75 -17.57 -0.74 0.54
C LYS A 75 -17.03 -1.23 -0.81
N ARG A 76 -17.68 -0.86 -1.91
CA ARG A 76 -17.28 -1.24 -3.27
C ARG A 76 -15.86 -0.79 -3.58
N ARG A 77 -15.50 0.47 -3.29
CA ARG A 77 -14.16 1.00 -3.59
C ARG A 77 -13.08 0.33 -2.74
N ILE A 78 -13.35 0.10 -1.45
CA ILE A 78 -12.42 -0.58 -0.54
C ILE A 78 -12.16 -2.01 -1.02
N LEU A 79 -13.22 -2.78 -1.34
CA LEU A 79 -13.08 -4.15 -1.83
C LEU A 79 -12.32 -4.20 -3.17
N SER A 80 -12.64 -3.33 -4.12
CA SER A 80 -11.90 -3.28 -5.39
C SER A 80 -10.43 -2.88 -5.21
N ALA A 81 -10.09 -2.04 -4.23
CA ALA A 81 -8.70 -1.70 -3.93
C ALA A 81 -7.94 -2.89 -3.31
N LEU A 82 -8.56 -3.63 -2.39
CA LEU A 82 -8.01 -4.87 -1.86
C LEU A 82 -7.77 -5.91 -2.96
N GLU A 83 -8.73 -6.09 -3.89
CA GLU A 83 -8.59 -7.00 -5.03
C GLU A 83 -7.47 -6.58 -5.99
N ARG A 84 -7.35 -5.28 -6.30
CA ARG A 84 -6.23 -4.76 -7.11
C ARG A 84 -4.90 -5.01 -6.42
N LEU A 85 -4.81 -4.68 -5.13
CA LEU A 85 -3.61 -4.89 -4.33
C LEU A 85 -3.19 -6.36 -4.35
N ALA A 86 -4.14 -7.29 -4.13
CA ALA A 86 -3.87 -8.73 -4.18
C ALA A 86 -3.39 -9.22 -5.55
N LYS A 87 -3.79 -8.58 -6.65
CA LYS A 87 -3.32 -8.88 -8.01
C LYS A 87 -1.98 -8.24 -8.35
N THR A 88 -1.63 -7.13 -7.72
CA THR A 88 -0.39 -6.38 -7.98
C THR A 88 0.80 -6.96 -7.22
N VAL A 89 0.60 -7.39 -5.98
CA VAL A 89 1.69 -7.83 -5.09
C VAL A 89 2.24 -9.20 -5.47
N GLY A 90 3.55 -9.35 -5.37
CA GLY A 90 4.28 -10.60 -5.60
C GLY A 90 4.88 -11.19 -4.33
N LYS A 91 5.49 -12.37 -4.48
CA LYS A 91 6.21 -13.03 -3.37
C LYS A 91 7.38 -12.17 -2.91
N GLY A 92 7.41 -11.86 -1.63
CA GLY A 92 8.49 -11.10 -0.99
C GLY A 92 8.11 -9.65 -0.69
N ASP A 93 7.11 -9.09 -1.36
CA ASP A 93 6.64 -7.72 -1.12
C ASP A 93 6.14 -7.50 0.30
N VAL A 94 6.12 -6.25 0.74
CA VAL A 94 5.52 -5.83 2.02
C VAL A 94 4.21 -5.12 1.76
N ILE A 95 3.18 -5.52 2.49
CA ILE A 95 1.86 -4.89 2.43
C ILE A 95 1.57 -4.22 3.76
N TYR A 96 1.19 -2.95 3.72
CA TYR A 96 0.68 -2.21 4.87
C TYR A 96 -0.76 -1.77 4.61
N ILE A 97 -1.69 -2.19 5.47
CA ILE A 97 -3.09 -1.77 5.39
C ILE A 97 -3.38 -0.92 6.61
N HIS A 98 -3.85 0.30 6.39
CA HIS A 98 -4.32 1.20 7.43
C HIS A 98 -5.80 1.46 7.25
N PHE A 99 -6.57 1.27 8.33
CA PHE A 99 -7.97 1.64 8.39
C PHE A 99 -8.19 2.51 9.62
N SER A 100 -8.68 3.73 9.42
CA SER A 100 -9.13 4.61 10.50
C SER A 100 -10.58 5.03 10.25
N GLY A 101 -11.47 4.55 11.11
CA GLY A 101 -12.92 4.70 10.98
C GLY A 101 -13.65 4.03 12.15
N HIS A 102 -14.96 4.21 12.24
CA HIS A 102 -15.82 3.48 13.17
C HIS A 102 -15.85 1.98 12.86
N GLY A 103 -15.94 1.19 13.93
CA GLY A 103 -16.13 -0.26 13.89
C GLY A 103 -17.34 -0.64 14.74
N GLN A 104 -18.10 -1.62 14.26
CA GLN A 104 -19.27 -2.16 14.97
C GLN A 104 -19.25 -3.67 14.87
N GLN A 105 -19.62 -4.35 15.96
CA GLN A 105 -19.90 -5.78 15.92
C GLN A 105 -21.20 -6.02 15.15
N VAL A 106 -21.18 -7.04 14.29
CA VAL A 106 -22.32 -7.51 13.50
C VAL A 106 -22.74 -8.91 13.92
#